data_AF-A0A7C1W871-F1
#
_entry.id   AF-A0A7C1W871-F1
#
_cell.length_a   1.000
_cell.length_b   1.000
_cell.length_c   1.000
_cell.angle_alpha   90.00
_cell.angle_beta   90.00
_cell.angle_gamma   90.00
#
_symmetry.space_group_name_H-M   'P 1'
#
loop_
_entity.id
_entity.type
_entity.pdbx_description
1 polymer ?
#
loop_
_entity_poly.entity_id
_entity_poly.type
_entity_poly.pdbx_seq_one_letter_code
_entity_poly.pdbx_strand_id
1 'polypeptide(L)'
;MFIALLIVLALIVMGLYNGLVGARNRAEEAWSQIDVQLKRRHDLIPNLVETAKGYMKHEREVFEQVARARQQAIQISGGADVQKRAQAENVLTGALRQLFAVAEAYPDLKANQNMLALQEEL
;
A
#
# COMPACT_ATOMS: atom_id res chain seq x y z
N MET A 1 -23.33 51.20 3.33
CA MET A 1 -21.92 50.84 3.56
C MET A 1 -21.78 49.56 4.38
N PHE A 2 -22.34 49.48 5.60
CA PHE A 2 -22.27 48.28 6.45
C PHE A 2 -22.83 46.99 5.82
N ILE A 3 -23.98 47.08 5.12
CA ILE A 3 -24.58 45.92 4.44
C ILE A 3 -23.67 45.40 3.31
N ALA A 4 -23.10 46.31 2.50
CA ALA A 4 -22.16 45.94 1.46
C ALA A 4 -20.90 45.28 2.04
N LEU A 5 -20.39 45.80 3.16
CA LEU A 5 -19.25 45.21 3.87
C LEU A 5 -19.56 43.79 4.38
N LEU A 6 -20.75 43.57 4.95
CA LEU A 6 -21.21 42.26 5.40
C LEU A 6 -21.33 41.26 4.24
N ILE A 7 -21.85 41.69 3.10
CA ILE A 7 -21.97 40.84 1.91
C ILE A 7 -20.58 40.42 1.41
N VAL A 8 -19.63 41.37 1.33
CA VAL A 8 -18.25 41.07 0.93
C VAL A 8 -17.60 40.08 1.90
N LEU A 9 -17.77 40.28 3.21
CA LEU A 9 -17.24 39.36 4.21
C LEU A 9 -17.83 37.95 4.08
N ALA A 10 -19.15 37.86 3.87
CA ALA A 10 -19.83 36.58 3.68
C ALA A 10 -19.32 35.83 2.44
N LEU A 11 -19.07 36.54 1.33
CA LEU A 11 -18.50 35.96 0.10
C LEU A 11 -17.07 35.45 0.32
N ILE A 12 -16.24 36.17 1.06
CA ILE A 12 -14.87 35.74 1.40
C ILE A 12 -14.90 34.45 2.23
N VAL A 13 -15.73 34.40 3.27
CA VAL A 13 -15.86 33.22 4.13
C VAL A 13 -16.37 32.02 3.33
N MET A 14 -17.34 32.23 2.43
CA MET A 14 -17.84 31.18 1.54
C MET A 14 -16.74 30.66 0.59
N GLY A 15 -15.94 31.55 0.01
CA GLY A 15 -14.83 31.17 -0.85
C GLY A 15 -13.76 30.35 -0.12
N LEU A 16 -13.38 30.77 1.08
CA LEU A 16 -12.42 30.04 1.92
C LEU A 16 -12.94 28.66 2.33
N TYR A 17 -14.21 28.57 2.75
CA TYR A 17 -14.82 27.31 3.12
C TYR A 17 -14.87 26.33 1.94
N ASN A 18 -15.31 26.79 0.76
CA ASN A 18 -15.35 25.97 -0.45
C ASN A 18 -13.95 25.51 -0.87
N GLY A 19 -12.93 26.38 -0.75
CA GLY A 19 -11.54 26.03 -1.01
C GLY A 19 -11.02 24.94 -0.07
N LEU A 20 -11.32 25.05 1.23
CA LEU A 20 -10.91 24.09 2.25
C LEU A 20 -11.59 22.73 2.06
N VAL A 21 -12.90 22.71 1.79
CA VAL A 21 -13.64 21.47 1.48
C VAL A 21 -13.08 20.82 0.21
N GLY A 22 -12.78 21.61 -0.83
CA GLY A 22 -12.15 21.10 -2.04
C GLY A 22 -10.77 20.49 -1.78
N ALA A 23 -9.95 21.10 -0.94
CA ALA A 23 -8.64 20.55 -0.55
C ALA A 23 -8.78 19.25 0.26
N ARG A 24 -9.74 19.19 1.18
CA ARG A 24 -10.06 17.99 1.97
C ARG A 24 -10.46 16.82 1.07
N ASN A 25 -11.36 17.05 0.13
CA ASN A 25 -11.82 16.00 -0.79
C ASN A 25 -10.68 15.48 -1.67
N ARG A 26 -9.80 16.36 -2.17
CA ARG A 26 -8.61 15.93 -2.93
C ARG A 26 -7.66 15.08 -2.09
N ALA A 27 -7.49 15.41 -0.81
CA ALA A 27 -6.67 14.60 0.10
C ALA A 27 -7.29 13.22 0.32
N GLU A 28 -8.61 13.12 0.53
CA GLU A 28 -9.32 11.84 0.66
C GLU A 28 -9.24 11.00 -0.62
N GLU A 29 -9.35 11.62 -1.79
CA GLU A 29 -9.21 10.94 -3.08
C GLU A 29 -7.79 10.39 -3.27
N ALA A 30 -6.76 11.16 -2.94
CA ALA A 30 -5.38 10.69 -2.98
C ALA A 30 -5.15 9.50 -2.02
N TRP A 31 -5.72 9.54 -0.82
CA TRP A 31 -5.66 8.41 0.12
C TRP A 31 -6.35 7.16 -0.41
N SER A 32 -7.53 7.33 -1.01
CA SER A 32 -8.26 6.22 -1.66
C SER A 32 -7.43 5.58 -2.78
N GLN A 33 -6.73 6.38 -3.59
CA GLN A 33 -5.84 5.85 -4.63
C GLN A 33 -4.68 5.04 -4.03
N ILE A 34 -4.06 5.53 -2.95
CA ILE A 34 -3.01 4.79 -2.23
C ILE A 34 -3.57 3.48 -1.65
N ASP A 35 -4.78 3.50 -1.09
CA ASP A 35 -5.45 2.31 -0.57
C ASP A 35 -5.64 1.23 -1.64
N VAL A 36 -6.08 1.63 -2.83
CA VAL A 36 -6.26 0.70 -3.95
C VAL A 36 -4.92 0.07 -4.37
N GLN A 37 -3.85 0.87 -4.45
CA GLN A 37 -2.53 0.36 -4.84
C GLN A 37 -1.98 -0.63 -3.81
N LEU A 38 -2.04 -0.28 -2.52
CA LEU A 38 -1.55 -1.16 -1.46
C LEU A 38 -2.40 -2.42 -1.35
N LYS A 39 -3.73 -2.30 -1.53
CA LYS A 39 -4.60 -3.47 -1.59
C LYS A 39 -4.22 -4.40 -2.74
N ARG A 40 -3.95 -3.87 -3.94
CA ARG A 40 -3.50 -4.67 -5.09
C ARG A 40 -2.22 -5.43 -4.78
N ARG A 41 -1.23 -4.75 -4.19
CA ARG A 41 0.02 -5.36 -3.73
C ARG A 41 -0.25 -6.51 -2.75
N HIS A 42 -1.12 -6.29 -1.77
CA HIS A 42 -1.50 -7.30 -0.79
C HIS A 42 -2.23 -8.50 -1.40
N ASP A 43 -3.03 -8.28 -2.44
CA ASP A 43 -3.80 -9.32 -3.13
C ASP A 43 -2.92 -10.19 -4.03
N LEU A 44 -1.76 -9.70 -4.48
CA LEU A 44 -0.80 -10.43 -5.30
C LEU A 44 0.16 -11.34 -4.50
N ILE A 45 0.41 -11.02 -3.22
CA ILE A 45 1.33 -11.79 -2.37
C ILE A 45 0.95 -13.28 -2.24
N PRO A 46 -0.32 -13.68 -2.07
CA PRO A 46 -0.68 -15.09 -2.04
C PRO A 46 -0.23 -15.84 -3.30
N ASN A 47 -0.44 -15.27 -4.48
CA ASN A 47 -0.03 -15.86 -5.76
C ASN A 47 1.50 -15.97 -5.86
N LEU A 48 2.23 -14.96 -5.38
CA LEU A 48 3.70 -14.99 -5.27
C LEU A 48 4.16 -16.15 -4.38
N VAL A 49 3.56 -16.26 -3.20
CA VAL A 49 3.89 -17.30 -2.21
C VAL A 49 3.54 -18.70 -2.74
N GLU A 50 2.43 -18.88 -3.44
CA GLU A 50 2.08 -20.15 -4.05
C GLU A 50 3.07 -20.55 -5.15
N THR A 51 3.45 -19.60 -6.00
CA THR A 51 4.46 -19.82 -7.06
C THR A 51 5.79 -20.22 -6.44
N ALA A 52 6.27 -19.48 -5.42
CA ALA A 52 7.51 -19.79 -4.73
C ALA A 52 7.45 -21.14 -3.98
N LYS A 53 6.33 -21.49 -3.33
CA LYS A 53 6.14 -22.79 -2.65
C LYS A 53 6.27 -24.00 -3.58
N GLY A 54 5.93 -23.83 -4.87
CA GLY A 54 6.11 -24.88 -5.88
C GLY A 54 7.56 -25.37 -6.00
N TYR A 55 8.52 -24.45 -5.81
CA TYR A 55 9.96 -24.70 -5.98
C TYR A 55 10.72 -24.73 -4.64
N MET A 56 10.35 -23.89 -3.67
CA MET A 56 11.06 -23.67 -2.40
C MET A 56 10.38 -24.39 -1.23
N LYS A 57 10.23 -25.72 -1.30
CA LYS A 57 9.40 -26.49 -0.35
C LYS A 57 9.87 -26.48 1.11
N HIS A 58 11.13 -26.16 1.37
CA HIS A 58 11.73 -26.18 2.71
C HIS A 58 11.80 -24.81 3.38
N GLU A 59 11.45 -23.73 2.67
CA GLU A 59 11.58 -22.33 3.14
C GLU A 59 10.37 -21.84 3.93
N ARG A 60 9.92 -22.65 4.91
CA ARG A 60 8.73 -22.34 5.71
C ARG A 60 8.85 -21.04 6.49
N GLU A 61 10.03 -20.78 7.04
CA GLU A 61 10.29 -19.58 7.84
C GLU A 61 10.09 -18.31 7.00
N VAL A 62 10.60 -18.31 5.76
CA VAL A 62 10.46 -17.20 4.82
C VAL A 62 8.98 -16.95 4.49
N PHE A 63 8.22 -18.00 4.18
CA PHE A 63 6.79 -17.87 3.88
C PHE A 63 5.98 -17.38 5.09
N GLU A 64 6.33 -17.82 6.30
CA GLU A 64 5.68 -17.38 7.51
C GLU A 64 5.95 -15.89 7.79
N GLN A 65 7.20 -15.45 7.60
CA GLN A 65 7.56 -14.03 7.73
C GLN A 65 6.77 -13.16 6.75
N VAL A 66 6.66 -13.56 5.48
CA VAL A 66 5.86 -12.83 4.46
C VAL A 66 4.38 -12.83 4.82
N ALA A 67 3.82 -13.97 5.26
CA ALA A 67 2.42 -14.06 5.66
C ALA A 67 2.10 -13.16 6.86
N ARG A 68 2.96 -13.16 7.89
CA ARG A 68 2.82 -12.29 9.08
C ARG A 68 2.93 -10.82 8.70
N ALA A 69 3.91 -10.45 7.88
CA ALA A 69 4.11 -9.08 7.45
C ALA A 69 2.93 -8.56 6.60
N ARG A 70 2.40 -9.39 5.69
CA ARG A 70 1.18 -9.10 4.94
C ARG A 70 -0.01 -8.88 5.87
N GLN A 71 -0.21 -9.76 6.86
CA GLN A 71 -1.31 -9.62 7.81
C GLN A 71 -1.22 -8.31 8.60
N GLN A 72 -0.02 -7.95 9.06
CA GLN A 72 0.20 -6.68 9.76
C GLN A 72 -0.09 -5.47 8.87
N ALA A 73 0.36 -5.49 7.61
CA ALA A 73 0.07 -4.43 6.64
C ALA A 73 -1.45 -4.30 6.40
N ILE A 74 -2.15 -5.42 6.19
CA ILE A 74 -3.60 -5.45 5.98
C ILE A 74 -4.36 -4.90 7.21
N GLN A 75 -3.99 -5.32 8.42
CA GLN A 75 -4.65 -4.88 9.65
C GLN A 75 -4.54 -3.37 9.91
N ILE A 76 -3.48 -2.74 9.42
CA ILE A 76 -3.23 -1.31 9.60
C ILE A 76 -3.81 -0.48 8.42
N SER A 77 -4.16 -1.12 7.31
CA SER A 77 -4.86 -0.46 6.19
C SER A 77 -6.18 0.15 6.63
N GLY A 78 -6.42 1.43 6.27
CA GLY A 78 -7.67 2.13 6.55
C GLY A 78 -7.73 2.91 7.86
N GLY A 79 -6.64 2.98 8.64
CA GLY A 79 -6.53 3.82 9.84
C GLY A 79 -5.93 5.21 9.57
N ALA A 80 -6.23 6.18 10.44
CA ALA A 80 -5.69 7.54 10.37
C ALA A 80 -4.18 7.64 10.67
N ASP A 81 -3.56 6.56 11.15
CA ASP A 81 -2.15 6.52 11.54
C ASP A 81 -1.26 6.14 10.36
N VAL A 82 -0.99 7.14 9.51
CA VAL A 82 -0.13 7.03 8.33
C VAL A 82 1.26 6.49 8.70
N GLN A 83 1.78 6.85 9.86
CA GLN A 83 3.11 6.43 10.30
C GLN A 83 3.15 4.93 10.58
N LYS A 84 2.17 4.39 11.31
CA LYS A 84 2.08 2.94 11.55
C LYS A 84 1.90 2.17 10.25
N ARG A 85 1.11 2.69 9.32
CA ARG A 85 0.94 2.09 8.00
C ARG A 85 2.26 2.02 7.25
N ALA A 86 3.00 3.13 7.17
CA ALA A 86 4.31 3.16 6.53
C ALA A 86 5.29 2.16 7.17
N GLN A 87 5.27 2.02 8.50
CA GLN A 87 6.09 1.03 9.19
C GLN A 87 5.71 -0.41 8.80
N ALA A 88 4.42 -0.75 8.75
CA ALA A 88 3.96 -2.08 8.35
C ALA A 88 4.31 -2.41 6.89
N GLU A 89 4.15 -1.46 5.98
CA GLU A 89 4.55 -1.59 4.57
C GLU A 89 6.07 -1.78 4.41
N ASN A 90 6.88 -1.12 5.25
CA ASN A 90 8.32 -1.31 5.27
C ASN A 90 8.72 -2.72 5.74
N VAL A 91 8.04 -3.24 6.77
CA VAL A 91 8.25 -4.62 7.24
C VAL A 91 7.89 -5.63 6.14
N LEU A 92 6.75 -5.44 5.47
CA LEU A 92 6.35 -6.26 4.33
C LEU A 92 7.37 -6.20 3.20
N THR A 93 7.83 -5.02 2.84
CA THR A 93 8.86 -4.83 1.82
C THR A 93 10.16 -5.53 2.20
N GLY A 94 10.55 -5.50 3.47
CA GLY A 94 11.72 -6.24 3.98
C GLY A 94 11.55 -7.76 3.83
N ALA A 95 10.39 -8.30 4.21
CA ALA A 95 10.09 -9.72 4.07
C ALA A 95 10.09 -10.18 2.60
N LEU A 96 9.56 -9.37 1.69
CA LEU A 96 9.59 -9.65 0.24
C LEU A 96 11.03 -9.64 -0.31
N ARG A 97 11.89 -8.71 0.11
CA ARG A 97 13.32 -8.73 -0.27
C ARG A 97 14.00 -10.01 0.18
N GLN A 98 13.72 -10.47 1.40
CA GLN A 98 14.27 -11.74 1.90
C GLN A 98 13.76 -12.93 1.08
N LEU A 99 12.46 -12.95 0.73
CA LEU A 99 11.90 -13.97 -0.16
C LEU A 99 12.62 -13.99 -1.52
N PHE A 100 12.83 -12.83 -2.15
CA PHE A 100 13.54 -12.74 -3.43
C PHE A 100 15.01 -13.16 -3.32
N ALA A 101 15.69 -12.77 -2.24
CA ALA A 101 17.08 -13.17 -2.02
C ALA A 101 17.22 -14.70 -1.90
N VAL A 102 16.29 -15.36 -1.21
CA VAL A 102 16.28 -16.83 -1.12
C VAL A 102 15.87 -17.44 -2.46
N ALA A 103 14.93 -16.83 -3.21
CA ALA A 103 14.53 -17.29 -4.54
C ALA A 103 15.68 -17.28 -5.56
N GLU A 104 16.69 -16.41 -5.41
CA GLU A 104 17.89 -16.41 -6.27
C GLU A 104 18.67 -17.73 -6.22
N ALA A 105 18.60 -18.47 -5.11
CA ALA A 105 19.22 -19.79 -4.97
C ALA A 105 18.48 -20.89 -5.75
N TYR A 106 17.33 -20.58 -6.36
CA TYR A 106 16.49 -21.51 -7.10
C TYR A 106 16.40 -21.10 -8.59
N PRO A 107 17.28 -21.62 -9.47
CA PRO A 107 17.34 -21.23 -10.88
C PRO A 107 16.01 -21.38 -11.64
N ASP A 108 15.26 -22.45 -11.37
CA ASP A 108 13.97 -22.72 -12.00
C ASP A 108 12.90 -21.69 -11.60
N LEU A 109 12.93 -21.22 -10.35
CA LEU A 109 12.03 -20.18 -9.87
C LEU A 109 12.44 -18.81 -10.42
N LYS A 110 13.74 -18.54 -10.49
CA LYS A 110 14.29 -17.30 -11.05
C LYS A 110 13.93 -17.11 -12.53
N ALA A 111 13.85 -18.19 -13.28
CA ALA A 111 13.45 -18.17 -14.69
C ALA A 111 11.92 -18.23 -14.90
N ASN A 112 11.13 -18.37 -13.84
CA ASN A 112 9.69 -18.50 -13.94
C ASN A 112 9.05 -17.16 -14.34
N GLN A 113 8.35 -17.13 -15.48
CA GLN A 113 7.73 -15.91 -16.02
C GLN A 113 6.67 -15.31 -15.07
N ASN A 114 5.92 -16.14 -14.34
CA ASN A 114 4.93 -15.65 -13.37
C ASN A 114 5.63 -15.01 -12.17
N MET A 115 6.74 -15.59 -11.71
CA MET A 115 7.54 -15.01 -10.61
C MET A 115 8.13 -13.66 -11.01
N LEU A 116 8.68 -13.55 -12.22
CA LEU A 116 9.24 -12.30 -12.75
C LEU A 116 8.16 -11.21 -12.89
N ALA A 117 7.00 -11.55 -13.44
CA ALA A 117 5.88 -10.61 -13.56
C ALA A 117 5.39 -10.12 -12.18
N LEU A 118 5.24 -11.02 -11.20
CA LEU A 118 4.84 -10.65 -9.85
C LEU A 118 5.90 -9.82 -9.13
N GLN A 119 7.19 -10.04 -9.41
CA GLN A 119 8.27 -9.22 -8.88
C GLN A 119 8.27 -7.80 -9.46
N GLU A 120 7.88 -7.63 -10.72
CA GLU A 120 7.74 -6.31 -11.36
C GLU A 120 6.51 -5.54 -10.85
N GLU A 121 5.46 -6.22 -10.43
CA GLU A 121 4.23 -5.60 -9.91
C GLU A 121 4.29 -5.16 -8.43
N LEU A 122 5.31 -5.57 -7.66
CA LEU A 122 5.37 -5.48 -6.17
C LEU A 122 6.41 -4.53 -5.59
#